data_AF-A0A6H1ZJ42-F1
#
_entry.id   AF-A0A6H1ZJ42-F1
#
_cell.length_a   1.000
_cell.length_b   1.000
_cell.length_c   1.000
_cell.angle_alpha   90.00
_cell.angle_beta   90.00
_cell.angle_gamma   90.00
#
_symmetry.space_group_name_H-M   'P 1'
#
loop_
_entity.id
_entity.type
_entity.pdbx_description
1 polymer ?
#
loop_
_entity_poly.entity_id
_entity_poly.type
_entity_poly.pdbx_seq_one_letter_code
_entity_poly.pdbx_strand_id
1 'polypeptide(L)'
;MHVVNPAVIAKWSLERLEEGYLQNRLAILEHALQSAGKVPSTECVRSAVEFLQEQTDITLTSAELLSLLDLYPYAKAKLADYGWGDTEVGDLILDVIAHAYLGSRWPMNGDGCDTEVFLDRLRHARKSYMRLVQAA
;
A
#
# COMPACT_ATOMS: atom_id res chain seq x y z
N MET A 1 -0.91 4.79 0.13
CA MET A 1 -0.89 5.63 -1.09
C MET A 1 -2.14 6.50 -1.12
N HIS A 2 -2.05 7.74 -0.63
CA HIS A 2 -3.17 8.67 -0.72
C HIS A 2 -3.36 9.16 -2.16
N VAL A 3 -4.40 8.66 -2.83
CA VAL A 3 -4.86 9.17 -4.12
C VAL A 3 -5.85 10.29 -3.87
N VAL A 4 -5.44 11.54 -4.09
CA VAL A 4 -6.33 12.70 -3.99
C VAL A 4 -7.06 12.85 -5.33
N ASN A 5 -8.39 12.97 -5.28
CA ASN A 5 -9.22 13.17 -6.47
C ASN A 5 -8.75 14.44 -7.24
N PRO A 6 -8.50 14.37 -8.55
CA PRO A 6 -8.08 15.53 -9.34
C PRO A 6 -9.02 16.73 -9.24
N ALA A 7 -10.34 16.50 -9.17
CA ALA A 7 -11.34 17.56 -9.00
C ALA A 7 -11.27 18.25 -7.63
N VAL A 8 -10.68 17.59 -6.64
CA VAL A 8 -10.38 18.18 -5.33
C VAL A 8 -9.10 19.02 -5.42
N ILE A 9 -8.03 18.50 -6.03
CA ILE A 9 -6.77 19.24 -6.24
C ILE A 9 -7.02 20.53 -7.02
N ALA A 10 -7.85 20.48 -8.07
CA ALA A 10 -8.16 21.64 -8.91
C ALA A 10 -8.84 22.81 -8.17
N LYS A 11 -9.35 22.57 -6.96
CA LYS A 11 -10.00 23.58 -6.11
C LYS A 11 -9.08 24.15 -5.04
N TRP A 12 -7.86 23.63 -4.90
CA TRP A 12 -6.93 24.10 -3.87
C TRP A 12 -6.29 25.44 -4.27
N SER A 13 -5.99 26.26 -3.27
CA SER A 13 -5.11 27.42 -3.46
C SER A 13 -3.68 26.95 -3.73
N LEU A 14 -2.88 27.79 -4.39
CA LEU A 14 -1.45 27.53 -4.60
C LEU A 14 -0.71 27.39 -3.26
N GLU A 15 -1.03 28.23 -2.27
CA GLU A 15 -0.49 28.14 -0.92
C GLU A 15 -0.74 26.76 -0.28
N ARG A 16 -1.98 26.25 -0.36
CA ARG A 16 -2.31 24.89 0.14
C ARG A 16 -1.55 23.81 -0.61
N LEU A 17 -1.37 23.99 -1.92
CA LEU A 17 -0.64 23.05 -2.76
C LEU A 17 0.84 23.01 -2.34
N GLU A 18 1.48 24.16 -2.15
CA GLU A 18 2.89 24.32 -1.86
C GLU A 18 3.24 23.95 -0.41
N GLU A 19 2.52 24.47 0.58
CA GLU A 19 2.87 24.32 2.00
C GLU A 19 2.45 22.98 2.60
N GLY A 20 1.46 22.30 2.02
CA GLY A 20 0.97 21.03 2.56
C GLY A 20 1.26 19.82 1.68
N TYR A 21 0.88 19.91 0.41
CA TYR A 21 0.86 18.74 -0.46
C TYR A 21 2.19 18.48 -1.15
N LEU A 22 2.79 19.50 -1.79
CA LEU A 22 4.01 19.33 -2.57
C LEU A 22 5.22 19.01 -1.69
N GLN A 23 5.32 19.58 -0.49
CA GLN A 23 6.37 19.22 0.47
C GLN A 23 6.32 17.73 0.84
N ASN A 24 5.13 17.22 1.17
CA ASN A 24 4.95 15.79 1.47
C ASN A 24 5.26 14.93 0.23
N ARG A 25 4.77 15.33 -0.95
CA ARG A 25 5.09 14.63 -2.21
C ARG A 25 6.59 14.60 -2.50
N LEU A 26 7.30 15.69 -2.25
CA LEU A 26 8.75 15.77 -2.43
C LEU A 26 9.46 14.80 -1.48
N ALA A 27 9.13 14.81 -0.18
CA ALA A 27 9.71 13.89 0.80
C ALA A 27 9.49 12.41 0.43
N ILE A 28 8.30 12.07 -0.06
CA ILE A 28 7.99 10.72 -0.56
C ILE A 28 8.90 10.34 -1.74
N LEU A 29 9.06 11.25 -2.71
CA LEU A 29 9.87 11.02 -3.90
C LEU A 29 11.36 10.92 -3.56
N GLU A 30 11.87 11.81 -2.71
CA GLU A 30 13.26 11.80 -2.26
C GLU A 30 13.60 10.49 -1.54
N HIS A 31 12.74 10.06 -0.62
CA HIS A 31 12.91 8.79 0.07
C HIS A 31 12.89 7.61 -0.91
N ALA A 32 11.94 7.57 -1.84
CA ALA A 32 11.87 6.51 -2.84
C ALA A 32 13.12 6.45 -3.73
N LEU A 33 13.69 7.59 -4.10
CA LEU A 33 14.91 7.67 -4.90
C LEU A 33 16.16 7.25 -4.10
N GLN A 34 16.29 7.72 -2.86
CA GLN A 34 17.43 7.38 -1.98
C GLN A 34 17.46 5.90 -1.60
N SER A 35 16.28 5.28 -1.56
CA SER A 35 16.10 3.88 -1.19
C SER A 35 15.80 2.98 -2.39
N ALA A 36 15.97 3.51 -3.60
CA ALA A 36 15.84 2.74 -4.83
C ALA A 36 16.81 1.55 -4.82
N GLY A 37 16.27 0.35 -4.99
CA GLY A 37 17.05 -0.90 -4.97
C GLY A 37 17.28 -1.50 -3.58
N LYS A 38 16.87 -0.85 -2.48
CA LYS A 38 16.88 -1.48 -1.16
C LYS A 38 15.88 -2.64 -1.12
N VAL A 39 16.25 -3.70 -0.42
CA VAL A 39 15.44 -4.90 -0.26
C VAL A 39 15.18 -5.11 1.24
N PRO A 40 13.91 -5.22 1.67
CA PRO A 40 13.61 -5.51 3.06
C PRO A 40 14.20 -6.84 3.51
N SER A 41 14.52 -6.95 4.80
CA SER A 41 15.01 -8.22 5.36
C SER A 41 13.91 -9.29 5.30
N THR A 42 14.31 -10.55 5.19
CA THR A 42 13.38 -11.69 5.17
C THR A 42 12.44 -11.70 6.38
N GLU A 43 12.95 -11.31 7.56
CA GLU A 43 12.14 -11.20 8.77
C GLU A 43 11.07 -10.11 8.65
N CYS A 44 11.41 -8.92 8.13
CA CYS A 44 10.44 -7.84 7.93
C CYS A 44 9.35 -8.24 6.94
N VAL A 45 9.72 -8.92 5.85
CA VAL A 45 8.75 -9.42 4.86
C VAL A 45 7.84 -10.47 5.49
N ARG A 46 8.38 -11.38 6.31
CA ARG A 46 7.59 -12.40 7.00
C ARG A 46 6.59 -11.78 7.96
N SER A 47 7.01 -10.83 8.80
CA SER A 47 6.10 -10.13 9.73
C SER A 47 5.01 -9.35 8.99
N ALA A 48 5.35 -8.73 7.86
CA ALA A 48 4.37 -8.05 7.02
C ALA A 48 3.32 -9.02 6.42
N VAL A 49 3.75 -10.22 6.02
CA VAL A 49 2.84 -11.28 5.56
C VAL A 49 1.91 -11.75 6.67
N GLU A 50 2.46 -12.02 7.86
CA GLU A 50 1.68 -12.45 9.04
C GLU A 50 0.62 -11.41 9.38
N PHE A 51 1.00 -10.14 9.43
CA PHE A 51 0.06 -9.03 9.64
C PHE A 51 -1.01 -8.95 8.56
N LEU A 52 -0.64 -9.03 7.28
CA LEU A 52 -1.63 -8.99 6.20
C LEU A 52 -2.65 -10.12 6.31
N GLN A 53 -2.20 -11.30 6.70
CA GLN A 53 -3.09 -12.43 6.94
C GLN A 53 -4.05 -12.14 8.09
N GLU A 54 -3.56 -11.60 9.21
CA GLU A 54 -4.41 -11.23 10.36
C GLU A 54 -5.43 -10.13 10.02
N GLN A 55 -5.06 -9.16 9.19
CA GLN A 55 -5.94 -8.03 8.85
C GLN A 55 -6.94 -8.33 7.73
N THR A 56 -6.65 -9.31 6.86
CA THR A 56 -7.42 -9.51 5.61
C THR A 56 -7.90 -10.94 5.37
N ASP A 57 -7.42 -11.91 6.14
CA ASP A 57 -7.51 -13.35 5.87
C ASP A 57 -6.95 -13.77 4.50
N ILE A 58 -6.09 -12.94 3.89
CA ILE A 58 -5.38 -13.29 2.66
C ILE A 58 -4.01 -13.86 3.00
N THR A 59 -3.82 -15.13 2.68
CA THR A 59 -2.49 -15.76 2.76
C THR A 59 -1.66 -15.40 1.53
N LEU A 60 -0.49 -14.80 1.77
CA LEU A 60 0.54 -14.56 0.76
C LEU A 60 1.83 -15.27 1.19
N THR A 61 2.65 -15.67 0.22
CA THR A 61 4.04 -16.01 0.49
C THR A 61 4.90 -14.75 0.57
N SER A 62 6.05 -14.82 1.24
CA SER A 62 7.03 -13.72 1.24
C SER A 62 7.47 -13.33 -0.18
N ALA A 63 7.56 -14.30 -1.09
CA ALA A 63 7.90 -14.06 -2.48
C ALA A 63 6.81 -13.26 -3.20
N GLU A 64 5.53 -13.63 -3.02
CA GLU A 64 4.41 -12.87 -3.59
C GLU A 64 4.34 -11.45 -3.05
N LEU A 65 4.55 -11.25 -1.74
CA LEU A 65 4.58 -9.90 -1.16
C LEU A 65 5.74 -9.08 -1.74
N LEU A 66 6.93 -9.66 -1.87
CA LEU A 66 8.07 -8.98 -2.49
C LEU A 66 7.80 -8.60 -3.95
N SER A 67 7.24 -9.51 -4.75
CA SER A 67 6.87 -9.21 -6.14
C SER A 67 5.80 -8.12 -6.24
N LEU A 68 4.85 -8.07 -5.30
CA LEU A 68 3.91 -6.96 -5.21
C LEU A 68 4.65 -5.67 -4.87
N LEU A 69 5.52 -5.67 -3.86
CA LEU A 69 6.30 -4.50 -3.43
C LEU A 69 7.24 -3.95 -4.51
N ASP A 70 7.67 -4.76 -5.48
CA ASP A 70 8.41 -4.27 -6.65
C ASP A 70 7.59 -3.29 -7.49
N LEU A 71 6.25 -3.38 -7.47
CA LEU A 71 5.33 -2.44 -8.11
C LEU A 71 5.07 -1.19 -7.26
N TYR A 72 5.47 -1.21 -5.97
CA TYR A 72 5.23 -0.15 -4.99
C TYR A 72 6.55 0.26 -4.31
N PRO A 73 7.49 0.89 -5.05
CA PRO A 73 8.86 1.10 -4.60
C PRO A 73 8.96 1.94 -3.30
N TYR A 74 8.03 2.88 -3.08
CA TYR A 74 7.99 3.63 -1.83
C TYR A 74 7.67 2.75 -0.61
N ALA A 75 6.71 1.83 -0.74
CA ALA A 75 6.37 0.89 0.32
C ALA A 75 7.50 -0.10 0.60
N LYS A 76 8.13 -0.61 -0.48
CA LYS A 76 9.31 -1.47 -0.38
C LYS A 76 10.46 -0.77 0.35
N ALA A 77 10.75 0.47 -0.03
CA ALA A 77 11.78 1.29 0.60
C ALA A 77 11.50 1.51 2.10
N LYS A 78 10.27 1.90 2.44
CA LYS A 78 9.85 2.12 3.83
C LYS A 78 10.03 0.86 4.68
N LEU A 79 9.58 -0.29 4.19
CA LEU A 79 9.76 -1.56 4.88
C LEU A 79 11.25 -1.95 5.00
N ALA A 80 12.09 -1.58 4.03
CA ALA A 80 13.53 -1.87 4.09
C ALA A 80 14.28 -0.99 5.10
N ASP A 81 13.91 0.29 5.20
CA ASP A 81 14.62 1.26 6.04
C ASP A 81 14.17 1.22 7.50
N TYR A 82 12.87 1.09 7.73
CA TYR A 82 12.29 1.18 9.08
C TYR A 82 11.91 -0.19 9.64
N GLY A 83 11.89 -1.23 8.81
CA GLY A 83 11.44 -2.55 9.20
C GLY A 83 9.94 -2.58 9.54
N TRP A 84 9.52 -3.66 10.20
CA TRP A 84 8.11 -3.87 10.56
C TRP A 84 7.67 -3.15 11.83
N GLY A 85 8.60 -2.69 12.67
CA GLY A 85 8.28 -2.05 13.96
C GLY A 85 7.65 -0.66 13.86
N ASP A 86 7.55 -0.11 12.66
CA ASP A 86 6.99 1.20 12.37
C ASP A 86 5.51 1.08 11.95
N THR A 87 4.61 1.75 12.67
CA THR A 87 3.17 1.66 12.41
C THR A 87 2.76 2.26 11.06
N GLU A 88 3.49 3.24 10.54
CA GLU A 88 3.23 3.81 9.22
C GLU A 88 3.50 2.79 8.11
N VAL A 89 4.44 1.87 8.33
CA VAL A 89 4.74 0.79 7.39
C VAL A 89 3.55 -0.17 7.29
N GLY A 90 2.89 -0.48 8.41
CA GLY A 90 1.69 -1.33 8.43
C GLY A 90 0.57 -0.78 7.55
N ASP A 91 0.20 0.49 7.74
CA ASP A 91 -0.84 1.16 6.95
C ASP A 91 -0.49 1.21 5.46
N LEU A 92 0.79 1.47 5.16
CA LEU A 92 1.28 1.51 3.79
C LEU A 92 1.19 0.15 3.09
N ILE A 93 1.43 -0.94 3.82
CA ILE A 93 1.32 -2.31 3.31
C ILE A 93 -0.15 -2.70 3.07
N LEU A 94 -1.09 -2.26 3.92
CA LEU A 94 -2.53 -2.42 3.67
C LEU A 94 -2.97 -1.68 2.41
N ASP A 95 -2.48 -0.46 2.21
CA ASP A 95 -2.73 0.31 1.00
C ASP A 95 -2.21 -0.39 -0.26
N VAL A 96 -1.04 -1.04 -0.19
CA VAL A 96 -0.47 -1.83 -1.30
C VAL A 96 -1.42 -2.96 -1.69
N ILE A 97 -1.93 -3.72 -0.72
CA ILE A 97 -2.84 -4.84 -1.00
C ILE A 97 -4.19 -4.37 -1.53
N ALA A 98 -4.76 -3.32 -0.94
CA ALA A 98 -5.99 -2.71 -1.43
C ALA A 98 -5.83 -2.22 -2.88
N HIS A 99 -4.71 -1.58 -3.19
CA HIS A 99 -4.48 -1.03 -4.52
C HIS A 99 -4.22 -2.14 -5.54
N ALA A 100 -3.43 -3.15 -5.17
CA ALA A 100 -3.12 -4.27 -6.05
C ALA A 100 -4.35 -5.05 -6.52
N TYR A 101 -5.34 -5.26 -5.64
CA TYR A 101 -6.50 -6.10 -5.95
C TYR A 101 -7.78 -5.33 -6.26
N LEU A 102 -7.94 -4.11 -5.77
CA LEU A 102 -9.16 -3.32 -5.98
C LEU A 102 -8.90 -1.97 -6.65
N GLY A 103 -7.64 -1.59 -6.87
CA GLY A 103 -7.30 -0.25 -7.38
C GLY A 103 -7.68 0.88 -6.42
N SER A 104 -7.88 0.58 -5.14
CA SER A 104 -8.29 1.52 -4.09
C SER A 104 -7.21 1.64 -3.02
N ARG A 105 -7.26 2.70 -2.21
CA ARG A 105 -6.57 2.72 -0.91
C ARG A 105 -7.33 1.88 0.12
N TRP A 106 -6.66 1.56 1.22
CA TRP A 106 -7.26 0.98 2.41
C TRP A 106 -8.32 1.94 3.01
N PRO A 107 -9.43 1.42 3.56
CA PRO A 107 -10.43 2.25 4.22
C PRO A 107 -9.83 2.96 5.44
N MET A 108 -10.21 4.22 5.62
CA MET A 108 -9.83 5.05 6.76
C MET A 108 -11.07 5.45 7.55
N ASN A 109 -10.86 5.79 8.82
CA ASN A 109 -11.91 6.34 9.65
C ASN A 109 -12.52 7.58 8.98
N GLY A 110 -13.84 7.59 8.83
CA GLY A 110 -14.58 8.67 8.19
C GLY A 110 -14.91 8.47 6.72
N ASP A 111 -14.48 7.36 6.09
CA ASP A 111 -14.84 7.06 4.70
C ASP A 111 -16.32 6.68 4.51
N GLY A 112 -17.04 6.38 5.60
CA GLY A 112 -18.36 5.78 5.51
C GLY A 112 -18.34 4.39 4.85
N CYS A 113 -17.18 3.74 4.84
CA CYS A 113 -16.97 2.42 4.27
C CYS A 113 -17.36 1.35 5.30
N ASP A 114 -18.12 0.34 4.85
CA ASP A 114 -18.29 -0.89 5.60
C ASP A 114 -17.03 -1.77 5.41
N THR A 115 -16.21 -1.86 6.46
CA THR A 115 -14.93 -2.56 6.42
C THR A 115 -15.11 -4.05 6.11
N GLU A 116 -16.16 -4.71 6.62
CA GLU A 116 -16.40 -6.13 6.36
C GLU A 116 -16.74 -6.37 4.89
N VAL A 117 -17.62 -5.53 4.33
CA VAL A 117 -17.93 -5.58 2.89
C VAL A 117 -16.67 -5.32 2.05
N PHE A 118 -15.83 -4.35 2.45
CA PHE A 118 -14.57 -4.08 1.76
C PHE A 118 -13.63 -5.30 1.78
N LEU A 119 -13.44 -5.93 2.95
CA LEU A 119 -12.63 -7.13 3.11
C LEU A 119 -13.14 -8.29 2.26
N ASP A 120 -14.45 -8.52 2.22
CA ASP A 120 -15.06 -9.55 1.37
C ASP A 120 -14.79 -9.31 -0.12
N ARG A 121 -14.87 -8.05 -0.57
CA ARG A 121 -14.54 -7.69 -1.96
C ARG A 121 -13.05 -7.89 -2.25
N LEU A 122 -12.18 -7.54 -1.31
CA LEU A 122 -10.73 -7.71 -1.43
C LEU A 122 -10.36 -9.19 -1.57
N ARG A 123 -10.86 -10.05 -0.68
CA ARG A 123 -10.69 -11.51 -0.72
C ARG A 123 -11.22 -12.09 -2.04
N HIS A 124 -12.39 -11.65 -2.48
CA HIS A 124 -12.98 -12.10 -3.74
C HIS A 124 -12.12 -11.71 -4.96
N ALA A 125 -11.59 -10.49 -4.98
CA ALA A 125 -10.73 -10.01 -6.06
C ALA A 125 -9.45 -10.84 -6.13
N ARG A 126 -8.74 -11.04 -5.00
CA ARG A 126 -7.55 -11.91 -4.92
C ARG A 126 -7.80 -13.30 -5.50
N LYS A 127 -8.89 -13.95 -5.09
CA LYS A 127 -9.27 -15.29 -5.57
C LYS A 127 -9.52 -15.29 -7.09
N SER A 128 -10.08 -14.21 -7.63
CA SER A 128 -10.36 -14.09 -9.06
C SER A 128 -9.09 -13.88 -9.88
N TYR A 129 -8.14 -13.05 -9.39
CA TYR A 129 -6.83 -12.91 -10.03
C TYR A 129 -6.08 -14.25 -10.11
N MET A 130 -6.04 -15.03 -9.03
CA MET A 130 -5.37 -16.33 -9.03
C MET A 130 -5.95 -17.29 -10.07
N ARG A 131 -7.28 -17.29 -10.25
CA ARG A 131 -7.93 -18.10 -11.29
C ARG A 131 -7.57 -17.66 -12.71
N LEU A 132 -7.49 -16.35 -12.94
CA LEU A 132 -7.13 -15.80 -14.26
C LEU A 132 -5.67 -16.10 -14.62
N VAL A 133 -4.76 -15.99 -13.65
CA VAL A 133 -3.33 -16.32 -13.86
C VAL A 133 -3.12 -17.81 -14.15
N GLN A 134 -3.89 -18.71 -13.52
CA GLN A 134 -3.81 -20.16 -13.77
C GLN A 134 -4.42 -20.60 -15.10
N ALA A 135 -5.24 -19.75 -15.73
CA ALA A 135 -5.91 -20.04 -17.01
C ALA A 135 -5.17 -19.46 -18.23
N ALA A 136 -4.13 -18.65 -18.00
CA ALA A 136 -3.29 -18.03 -19.03
C ALA A 136 -2.02 -18.87 -19.27
#